data_AF-A0A7S3E5K7-F1
#
_entry.id   AF-A0A7S3E5K7-F1
#
_cell.length_a   1.000
_cell.length_b   1.000
_cell.length_c   1.000
_cell.angle_alpha   90.00
_cell.angle_beta   90.00
_cell.angle_gamma   90.00
#
_symmetry.space_group_name_H-M   'P 1'
#
loop_
_entity.id
_entity.type
_entity.pdbx_description
1 polymer ?
#
loop_
_entity_poly.entity_id
_entity_poly.type
_entity_poly.pdbx_seq_one_letter_code
_entity_poly.pdbx_strand_id
1 'polypeptide(L)'
;FSSADQAYMLGYAIIMLNTDIHNPLAEHMMDKTTFIGMVNQPPGEVEDGEEHQTLAEEYLAAIFDRIAANQITTSDEGDKLGGAPGAGGQAESPSTVTSPLMKVLRKALP
;
A
#
# COMPACT_ATOMS: atom_id res chain seq x y z
N PHE A 1 14.06 16.12 -10.46
CA PHE A 1 14.54 16.32 -9.08
C PHE A 1 15.80 17.15 -9.15
N SER A 2 15.97 18.08 -8.21
CA SER A 2 17.10 19.01 -8.16
C SER A 2 18.33 18.40 -7.48
N SER A 3 18.14 17.36 -6.65
CA SER A 3 19.21 16.58 -6.03
C SER A 3 18.84 15.09 -5.91
N ALA A 4 19.83 14.24 -5.67
CA ALA A 4 19.61 12.82 -5.37
C ALA A 4 18.87 12.64 -4.04
N ASP A 5 19.15 13.49 -3.06
CA ASP A 5 18.51 13.46 -1.74
C ASP A 5 17.01 13.74 -1.84
N GLN A 6 16.61 14.70 -2.67
CA GLN A 6 15.20 14.99 -2.94
C GLN A 6 14.46 13.78 -3.54
N ALA A 7 15.11 13.06 -4.47
CA ALA A 7 14.55 11.85 -5.04
C ALA A 7 14.49 10.70 -4.02
N TYR A 8 15.50 10.58 -3.17
CA TYR A 8 15.57 9.58 -2.09
C TYR A 8 14.45 9.79 -1.06
N MET A 9 14.25 11.01 -0.57
CA MET A 9 13.20 11.34 0.40
C MET A 9 11.80 11.07 -0.19
N LEU A 10 11.56 11.44 -1.45
CA LEU A 10 10.30 11.12 -2.12
C LEU A 10 10.10 9.60 -2.25
N GLY A 11 11.14 8.86 -2.64
CA GLY A 11 11.07 7.40 -2.73
C GLY A 11 10.72 6.74 -1.40
N TYR A 12 11.35 7.19 -0.32
CA TYR A 12 11.05 6.75 1.04
C TYR A 12 9.59 7.03 1.42
N ALA A 13 9.13 8.26 1.20
CA ALA A 13 7.75 8.65 1.50
C ALA A 13 6.72 7.84 0.69
N ILE A 14 7.01 7.53 -0.58
CA ILE A 14 6.14 6.69 -1.43
C ILE A 14 5.99 5.28 -0.87
N ILE A 15 7.09 4.67 -0.41
CA ILE A 15 7.06 3.31 0.15
C ILE A 15 6.18 3.28 1.39
N MET A 16 6.37 4.24 2.31
CA MET A 16 5.57 4.31 3.53
C MET A 16 4.10 4.60 3.24
N LEU A 17 3.82 5.50 2.30
CA LEU A 17 2.45 5.81 1.90
C LEU A 17 1.73 4.57 1.36
N ASN A 18 2.40 3.79 0.51
CA ASN A 18 1.85 2.56 -0.06
C ASN A 18 1.52 1.54 1.03
N THR A 19 2.40 1.39 2.03
CA THR A 19 2.13 0.49 3.15
C THR A 19 1.03 1.00 4.06
N ASP A 20 0.91 2.31 4.30
CA ASP A 20 -0.12 2.83 5.22
C ASP A 20 -1.52 2.80 4.60
N ILE A 21 -1.67 3.16 3.32
CA ILE A 21 -3.00 3.24 2.68
C ILE A 21 -3.55 1.85 2.32
N HIS A 22 -2.68 0.91 1.95
CA HIS A 22 -3.11 -0.41 1.48
C HIS A 22 -2.96 -1.52 2.52
N ASN A 23 -2.52 -1.21 3.74
CA ASN A 23 -2.49 -2.18 4.83
C ASN A 23 -3.84 -2.20 5.58
N PRO A 24 -4.60 -3.31 5.54
CA PRO A 24 -5.88 -3.43 6.25
C PRO A 24 -5.75 -3.34 7.77
N LEU A 25 -4.53 -3.46 8.30
CA LEU A 25 -4.21 -3.39 9.73
C LEU A 25 -3.70 -2.01 10.16
N ALA A 26 -3.61 -1.04 9.24
CA ALA A 26 -3.19 0.31 9.59
C ALA A 26 -4.28 1.01 10.42
N GLU A 27 -3.93 1.37 11.66
CA GLU A 27 -4.82 2.10 12.56
C GLU A 27 -4.95 3.58 12.18
N HIS A 28 -3.88 4.15 11.62
CA HIS A 28 -3.83 5.52 11.13
C HIS A 28 -3.26 5.55 9.73
N MET A 29 -4.08 5.99 8.77
CA MET A 29 -3.67 6.17 7.39
C MET A 29 -2.97 7.53 7.25
N MET A 30 -1.91 7.56 6.44
CA MET A 30 -1.24 8.82 6.14
C MET A 30 -2.12 9.70 5.24
N ASP A 31 -2.47 10.88 5.74
CA ASP A 31 -3.19 11.89 4.97
C ASP A 31 -2.29 12.62 3.96
N LYS A 32 -2.89 13.19 2.92
CA LYS A 32 -2.18 13.92 1.86
C LYS A 32 -1.28 15.04 2.40
N THR A 33 -1.76 15.80 3.38
CA THR A 33 -0.98 16.88 4.02
C THR A 33 0.24 16.33 4.74
N THR A 34 0.09 15.18 5.42
CA THR A 34 1.19 14.49 6.11
C THR A 34 2.23 14.00 5.11
N PHE A 35 1.81 13.40 4.00
CA PHE A 35 2.70 12.99 2.91
C PHE A 35 3.49 14.17 2.34
N ILE A 36 2.83 15.28 2.02
CA ILE A 36 3.48 16.50 1.50
C ILE A 36 4.48 17.06 2.52
N GLY A 37 4.09 17.12 3.80
CA GLY A 37 4.95 17.57 4.88
C GLY A 37 6.21 16.71 5.01
N MET A 38 6.09 15.39 4.95
CA MET A 38 7.24 14.49 5.01
C MET A 38 8.25 14.70 3.87
N VAL A 39 7.78 15.01 2.67
CA VAL A 39 8.66 15.21 1.50
C VAL A 39 9.30 16.60 1.51
N ASN A 40 8.60 17.63 1.98
CA ASN A 40 9.06 19.03 1.93
C ASN A 40 9.65 19.55 3.27
N GLN A 41 9.59 18.76 4.35
CA GLN A 41 10.14 19.09 5.68
C GLN A 41 11.00 17.93 6.22
N PRO A 42 12.23 17.72 5.72
CA PRO A 42 13.10 16.69 6.27
C PRO A 42 13.52 17.01 7.71
N PRO A 43 13.70 15.98 8.57
CA PRO A 43 14.17 16.17 9.94
C PRO A 43 15.67 16.47 9.98
N GLY A 44 16.04 17.52 10.71
CA GLY A 44 17.43 17.78 11.12
C GLY A 44 18.14 18.79 10.23
N GLU A 45 18.79 19.72 10.90
CA GLU A 45 19.56 20.86 10.38
C GLU A 45 20.25 20.58 9.05
N VAL A 46 19.90 21.36 8.03
CA VAL A 46 20.76 21.65 6.89
C VAL A 46 22.04 22.30 7.43
N GLU A 47 22.99 21.48 7.88
CA GLU A 47 24.38 21.91 7.96
C GLU A 47 24.83 22.21 6.53
N ASP A 48 25.19 23.47 6.31
CA ASP A 48 25.87 23.95 5.10
C ASP A 48 25.00 24.21 3.86
N GLY A 49 24.09 25.18 3.95
CA GLY A 49 23.75 26.08 2.82
C GLY A 49 23.11 25.48 1.56
N GLU A 50 22.80 24.19 1.53
CA GLU A 50 22.14 23.55 0.39
C GLU A 50 20.66 23.98 0.36
N GLU A 51 20.28 24.78 -0.64
CA GLU A 51 18.89 25.16 -0.86
C GLU A 51 18.05 23.91 -1.13
N HIS A 52 17.37 23.41 -0.11
CA HIS A 52 16.44 22.30 -0.24
C HIS A 52 15.21 22.79 -1.02
N GLN A 53 15.24 22.60 -2.34
CA GLN A 53 14.14 23.02 -3.19
C GLN A 53 12.90 22.17 -2.87
N THR A 54 11.82 22.83 -2.45
CA THR A 54 10.54 22.17 -2.20
C THR A 54 9.89 21.72 -3.51
N LEU A 55 9.22 20.57 -3.49
CA LEU A 55 8.43 20.10 -4.61
C LEU A 55 7.05 20.77 -4.58
N ALA A 56 6.50 21.06 -5.76
CA ALA A 56 5.17 21.64 -5.88
C ALA A 56 4.12 20.73 -5.22
N GLU A 57 3.26 21.32 -4.40
CA GLU A 57 2.23 20.56 -3.67
C GLU A 57 1.29 19.81 -4.61
N GLU A 58 0.93 20.40 -5.76
CA GLU A 58 0.07 19.76 -6.76
C GLU A 58 0.72 18.49 -7.35
N TYR A 59 2.04 18.51 -7.56
CA TYR A 59 2.78 17.35 -8.03
C TYR A 59 2.75 16.21 -7.00
N LEU A 60 2.96 16.54 -5.72
CA LEU A 60 2.89 15.58 -4.62
C LEU A 60 1.47 15.06 -4.39
N ALA A 61 0.46 15.92 -4.51
CA ALA A 61 -0.95 15.55 -4.43
C ALA A 61 -1.34 14.54 -5.52
N ALA A 62 -0.87 14.74 -6.76
CA ALA A 62 -1.12 13.81 -7.86
C ALA A 62 -0.46 12.43 -7.63
N ILE A 63 0.74 12.40 -7.04
CA ILE A 63 1.40 11.15 -6.64
C ILE A 63 0.60 10.44 -5.57
N PHE A 64 0.15 11.16 -4.54
CA PHE A 64 -0.67 10.62 -3.48
C PHE A 64 -1.94 9.97 -4.04
N ASP A 65 -2.68 10.69 -4.88
CA ASP A 65 -3.95 10.21 -5.44
C ASP A 65 -3.74 8.95 -6.30
N ARG A 66 -2.63 8.89 -7.05
CA ARG A 66 -2.27 7.71 -7.84
C ARG A 66 -1.96 6.50 -6.96
N ILE A 67 -1.21 6.67 -5.87
CA ILE A 67 -0.87 5.57 -4.96
C ILE A 67 -2.12 5.11 -4.22
N ALA A 68 -2.96 6.02 -3.77
CA ALA A 68 -4.22 5.68 -3.10
C ALA A 68 -5.16 4.88 -4.00
N ALA A 69 -5.23 5.22 -5.29
CA ALA A 69 -6.03 4.48 -6.27
C ALA A 69 -5.41 3.13 -6.65
N ASN A 70 -4.09 3.05 -6.78
CA ASN A 70 -3.38 1.88 -7.29
C ASN A 70 -2.23 1.49 -6.35
N GLN A 71 -2.40 0.35 -5.68
CA GLN A 71 -1.34 -0.25 -4.86
C GLN A 71 -0.11 -0.58 -5.71
N ILE A 72 1.06 -0.23 -5.20
CA ILE A 72 2.35 -0.66 -5.76
C ILE A 72 2.65 -2.06 -5.23
N THR A 73 2.73 -3.04 -6.12
CA THR A 73 3.07 -4.44 -5.82
C THR A 73 4.45 -4.79 -6.40
N THR A 74 5.12 -5.77 -5.81
CA THR A 74 6.33 -6.35 -6.39
C THR A 74 5.97 -7.34 -7.49
N SER A 75 6.91 -7.64 -8.40
CA SER A 75 6.66 -8.46 -9.59
C SER A 75 6.19 -9.90 -9.29
N ASP A 76 6.35 -10.38 -8.05
CA ASP A 76 5.84 -11.70 -7.63
C ASP A 76 4.33 -11.69 -7.34
N GLU A 77 3.78 -10.51 -6.99
CA GLU A 77 2.36 -10.31 -6.63
C GLU A 77 1.51 -9.68 -7.74
N GLY A 78 2.14 -8.98 -8.69
CA GLY A 78 1.46 -8.27 -9.78
C GLY A 78 0.75 -9.17 -10.80
N ASP A 79 1.10 -10.46 -10.88
CA ASP A 79 0.48 -11.42 -11.81
C ASP A 79 -0.93 -11.87 -11.35
N LYS A 80 -1.31 -11.61 -10.09
CA LYS A 80 -2.57 -12.11 -9.50
C LYS A 80 -3.71 -11.09 -9.46
N LEU A 81 -3.43 -9.81 -9.64
CA LEU A 81 -4.40 -8.71 -9.45
C LEU A 81 -4.82 -7.99 -10.75
N GLY A 82 -4.31 -8.40 -11.92
CA GLY A 82 -4.63 -7.81 -13.22
C GLY A 82 -5.88 -8.32 -13.95
N GLY A 83 -6.74 -9.13 -13.30
CA GLY A 83 -7.93 -9.72 -13.92
C GLY A 83 -9.16 -8.82 -13.86
N ALA A 84 -9.41 -8.01 -14.88
CA ALA A 84 -10.72 -7.37 -15.10
C ALA A 84 -11.81 -8.42 -15.46
N PRO A 85 -13.10 -8.15 -15.16
CA PRO A 85 -14.15 -9.16 -15.20
C PRO A 85 -14.65 -9.43 -16.63
N GLY A 86 -14.31 -10.59 -17.17
CA GLY A 86 -14.88 -11.14 -18.40
C GLY A 86 -15.99 -12.15 -18.07
N ALA A 87 -17.23 -11.77 -18.36
CA ALA A 87 -18.41 -12.63 -18.21
C ALA A 87 -18.34 -13.89 -19.10
N GLY A 88 -18.76 -15.03 -18.56
CA GLY A 88 -19.20 -16.16 -19.38
C GLY A 88 -19.09 -17.54 -18.71
N GLY A 89 -20.23 -18.19 -18.47
CA GLY A 89 -20.33 -19.65 -18.61
C GLY A 89 -20.34 -20.53 -17.35
N GLN A 90 -21.49 -20.55 -16.67
CA GLN A 90 -22.22 -21.75 -16.20
C GLN A 90 -21.46 -23.08 -15.98
N ALA A 91 -21.44 -23.57 -14.73
CA ALA A 91 -21.77 -24.97 -14.38
C ALA A 91 -21.99 -25.15 -12.86
N GLU A 92 -23.08 -25.86 -12.55
CA GLU A 92 -23.57 -26.43 -11.28
C GLU A 92 -22.49 -27.35 -10.62
N SER A 93 -22.45 -27.78 -9.34
CA SER A 93 -23.36 -27.87 -8.19
C SER A 93 -22.49 -28.30 -6.94
N PRO A 94 -23.05 -28.46 -5.71
CA PRO A 94 -22.36 -28.19 -4.45
C PRO A 94 -21.61 -29.40 -3.85
N SER A 95 -20.55 -29.15 -3.08
CA SER A 95 -19.94 -30.17 -2.22
C SER A 95 -19.68 -29.62 -0.82
N THR A 96 -20.55 -30.05 0.08
CA THR A 96 -20.38 -30.03 1.53
C THR A 96 -19.10 -30.75 1.94
N VAL A 97 -18.04 -30.01 2.24
CA VAL A 97 -16.87 -30.58 2.92
C VAL A 97 -17.11 -30.51 4.43
N THR A 98 -17.88 -31.47 4.93
CA THR A 98 -17.88 -31.79 6.36
C THR A 98 -16.56 -32.46 6.68
N SER A 99 -15.60 -31.72 7.25
CA SER A 99 -14.33 -32.28 7.66
C SER A 99 -14.54 -33.37 8.74
N PRO A 100 -13.94 -34.57 8.59
CA PRO A 100 -14.08 -35.68 9.53
C PRO A 100 -13.45 -35.43 10.92
N LEU A 101 -12.75 -34.29 11.10
CA LEU A 101 -12.08 -33.95 12.35
C LEU A 101 -13.05 -33.53 13.49
N MET A 102 -14.24 -33.05 13.15
CA MET A 102 -15.26 -32.62 14.13
C MET A 102 -16.14 -33.77 14.66
N LYS A 103 -15.97 -35.00 14.15
CA LYS A 103 -16.68 -36.21 14.63
C LYS A 103 -15.90 -36.98 15.70
N VAL A 104 -14.59 -36.75 15.82
CA VAL A 104 -13.74 -37.40 16.83
C VAL A 104 -13.77 -36.63 18.16
N LEU A 105 -14.00 -35.32 18.14
CA LEU A 105 -14.00 -34.49 19.36
C LEU A 105 -15.26 -34.63 20.25
N ARG A 106 -16.31 -35.34 19.82
CA ARG A 106 -17.54 -35.57 20.63
C ARG A 106 -17.64 -36.98 21.25
N LYS A 107 -16.54 -37.75 21.26
CA LYS A 107 -16.48 -39.09 21.87
C LYS A 107 -15.52 -39.14 23.08
N ALA A 108 -14.91 -38.02 23.46
CA ALA A 108 -13.90 -37.98 24.52
C ALA A 108 -14.16 -36.84 25.51
N LEU A 109 -15.33 -36.83 26.14
CA LEU A 109 -15.50 -36.20 27.44
C LEU A 109 -16.51 -37.04 28.27
N PRO A 110 -16.17 -37.44 29.50
CA PRO A 110 -17.11 -38.05 30.44
C PRO A 110 -18.18 -37.03 30.93
#